data_AF-A0A7W1FM84-F1
#
_entry.id   AF-A0A7W1FM84-F1
#
_cell.length_a   1.000
_cell.length_b   1.000
_cell.length_c   1.000
_cell.angle_alpha   90.00
_cell.angle_beta   90.00
_cell.angle_gamma   90.00
#
_symmetry.space_group_name_H-M   'P 1'
#
loop_
_entity.id
_entity.type
_entity.pdbx_description
1 polymer ?
#
loop_
_entity_poly.entity_id
_entity_poly.type
_entity_poly.pdbx_seq_one_letter_code
_entity_poly.pdbx_strand_id
1 'polypeptide(L)'
;MAKQAEIVPAWHQWLLSDRPRLSHFLVGAGALLLPAAAGIFGPDGILPAMSVAAVIGGGLGVGWTLACGPRWLQRSPVMAIGVLTMALACLGHLAVMPRWEVLLRANAAIAEARTWVLDNPENRPSLPPTYASGDGPLRFHLGDQGNDNPQAIALYTPQALTRWSPFGRVDSCFIVIRGDGSAQVLRTVADRDAVLAGQPIVP
;
A
#
# COMPACT_ATOMS: atom_id res chain seq x y z
N MET A 1 -6.81 31.71 52.13
CA MET A 1 -7.44 30.60 51.37
C MET A 1 -6.49 30.15 50.29
N ALA A 2 -5.75 29.06 50.51
CA ALA A 2 -4.88 28.49 49.50
C ALA A 2 -5.76 27.82 48.41
N LYS A 3 -5.67 28.30 47.17
CA LYS A 3 -6.23 27.60 46.01
C LYS A 3 -5.59 26.21 45.98
N GLN A 4 -6.38 25.16 46.18
CA GLN A 4 -5.96 23.81 45.84
C GLN A 4 -5.54 23.84 44.37
N ALA A 5 -4.25 23.64 44.12
CA ALA A 5 -3.75 23.48 42.76
C ALA A 5 -4.36 22.18 42.23
N GLU A 6 -5.34 22.31 41.35
CA GLU A 6 -5.95 21.20 40.66
C GLU A 6 -4.84 20.46 39.90
N ILE A 7 -4.55 19.23 40.32
CA ILE A 7 -3.49 18.43 39.71
C ILE A 7 -4.01 17.96 38.35
N VAL A 8 -3.78 18.77 37.32
CA VAL A 8 -4.13 18.40 35.95
C VAL A 8 -3.21 17.26 35.52
N PRO A 9 -3.74 16.10 35.10
CA PRO A 9 -2.94 14.97 34.67
C PRO A 9 -2.01 15.32 33.50
N ALA A 10 -0.79 14.77 33.50
CA ALA A 10 0.21 15.04 32.45
C ALA A 10 -0.29 14.69 31.04
N TRP A 11 -1.09 13.63 30.90
CA TRP A 11 -1.70 13.25 29.62
C TRP A 11 -2.68 14.33 29.10
N HIS A 12 -3.39 15.01 30.00
CA HIS A 12 -4.35 16.05 29.64
C HIS A 12 -3.63 17.29 29.14
N GLN A 13 -2.53 17.68 29.80
CA GLN A 13 -1.69 18.81 29.37
C GLN A 13 -1.01 18.56 28.03
N TRP A 14 -0.73 17.31 27.70
CA TRP A 14 -0.17 16.91 26.42
C TRP A 14 -1.25 16.87 25.33
N LEU A 15 -2.36 16.18 25.57
CA LEU A 15 -3.43 15.97 24.59
C LEU A 15 -4.21 17.27 24.28
N LEU A 16 -4.40 18.12 25.28
CA LEU A 16 -5.19 19.36 25.20
C LEU A 16 -4.31 20.59 25.48
N SER A 17 -3.10 20.61 24.91
CA SER A 17 -2.15 21.71 25.11
C SER A 17 -2.69 23.04 24.54
N ASP A 18 -2.47 24.13 25.27
CA ASP A 18 -2.81 25.50 24.89
C ASP A 18 -2.04 26.03 23.67
N ARG A 19 -0.90 25.40 23.35
CA ARG A 19 -0.03 25.70 22.21
C ARG A 19 0.55 24.39 21.63
N PRO A 20 0.80 24.32 20.31
CA PRO A 20 1.51 23.20 19.72
C PRO A 20 2.95 23.17 20.24
N ARG A 21 3.47 21.97 20.53
CA ARG A 21 4.84 21.74 21.01
C ARG A 21 5.62 20.98 19.93
N LEU A 22 6.96 21.09 19.98
CA LEU A 22 7.85 20.32 19.13
C LEU A 22 7.58 18.81 19.25
N SER A 23 7.23 18.32 20.44
CA SER A 23 6.85 16.93 20.66
C SER A 23 5.67 16.48 19.79
N HIS A 24 4.64 17.31 19.60
CA HIS A 24 3.50 16.96 18.72
C HIS A 24 3.94 16.82 17.27
N PHE A 25 4.84 17.71 16.82
CA PHE A 25 5.42 17.65 15.49
C PHE A 25 6.26 16.38 15.31
N LEU A 26 7.13 16.08 16.27
CA LEU A 26 8.00 14.90 16.22
C LEU A 26 7.21 13.59 16.23
N VAL A 27 6.09 13.52 16.95
CA VAL A 27 5.19 12.36 16.90
C VAL A 27 4.61 12.19 15.50
N GLY A 28 4.11 13.26 14.89
CA GLY A 28 3.61 13.22 13.50
C GLY A 28 4.69 12.84 12.49
N ALA A 29 5.87 13.46 12.58
CA ALA A 29 7.00 13.18 11.69
C ALA A 29 7.53 11.75 11.86
N GLY A 30 7.66 11.26 13.10
CA GLY A 30 8.07 9.89 13.39
C GLY A 30 7.05 8.87 12.86
N ALA A 31 5.76 9.12 13.07
CA ALA A 31 4.70 8.30 12.50
C ALA A 31 4.75 8.28 10.97
N LEU A 32 4.95 9.44 10.32
CA LEU A 32 5.04 9.57 8.87
C LEU A 32 6.17 8.71 8.28
N LEU A 33 7.32 8.64 8.95
CA LEU A 33 8.51 7.91 8.50
C LEU A 33 8.45 6.40 8.81
N LEU A 34 7.51 5.96 9.64
CA LEU A 34 7.39 4.57 10.07
C LEU A 34 7.32 3.58 8.89
N PRO A 35 6.55 3.82 7.81
CA PRO A 35 6.50 2.89 6.67
C PRO A 35 7.82 2.77 5.91
N ALA A 36 8.60 3.85 5.84
CA ALA A 36 9.91 3.82 5.20
C ALA A 36 10.89 2.94 5.97
N ALA A 37 10.90 3.05 7.30
CA ALA A 37 11.68 2.17 8.16
C ALA A 37 11.19 0.71 8.10
N ALA A 38 9.87 0.51 8.01
CA ALA A 38 9.28 -0.83 7.91
C ALA A 38 9.60 -1.54 6.58
N GLY A 39 10.02 -0.80 5.54
CA GLY A 39 10.43 -1.38 4.27
C GLY A 39 11.58 -2.39 4.36
N ILE A 40 12.37 -2.33 5.43
CA ILE A 40 13.45 -3.30 5.71
C ILE A 40 12.88 -4.70 5.97
N PHE A 41 11.66 -4.80 6.51
CA PHE A 41 10.97 -6.06 6.79
C PHE A 41 10.10 -6.53 5.61
N GLY A 42 10.19 -5.86 4.47
CA GLY A 42 9.46 -6.23 3.27
C GLY A 42 7.96 -5.86 3.29
N PRO A 43 7.17 -6.47 2.37
CA PRO A 43 5.76 -6.15 2.15
C PRO A 43 4.90 -6.23 3.41
N ASP A 44 5.15 -7.25 4.24
CA ASP A 44 4.36 -7.56 5.43
C ASP A 44 4.53 -6.53 6.54
N GLY A 45 5.65 -5.80 6.56
CA GLY A 45 5.90 -4.73 7.53
C GLY A 45 5.30 -3.38 7.13
N ILE A 46 5.22 -3.09 5.83
CA ILE A 46 4.88 -1.76 5.31
C ILE A 46 3.40 -1.42 5.56
N LEU A 47 2.47 -2.36 5.29
CA LEU A 47 1.04 -2.09 5.43
C LEU A 47 0.59 -1.85 6.88
N PRO A 48 1.03 -2.66 7.87
CA PRO A 48 0.77 -2.36 9.27
C PRO A 48 1.38 -1.02 9.69
N ALA A 49 2.60 -0.71 9.24
CA ALA A 49 3.25 0.58 9.54
C ALA A 49 2.48 1.78 8.98
N MET A 50 1.95 1.70 7.76
CA MET A 50 1.11 2.75 7.18
C MET A 50 -0.19 2.95 7.98
N SER A 51 -0.79 1.85 8.46
CA SER A 51 -2.00 1.89 9.28
C SER A 51 -1.74 2.55 10.65
N VAL A 52 -0.65 2.15 11.32
CA VAL A 52 -0.22 2.78 12.58
C VAL A 52 0.10 4.25 12.38
N ALA A 53 0.78 4.62 11.29
CA ALA A 53 1.07 6.00 10.95
C ALA A 53 -0.21 6.84 10.77
N ALA A 54 -1.19 6.32 10.03
CA ALA A 54 -2.47 7.00 9.82
C ALA A 54 -3.27 7.16 11.12
N VAL A 55 -3.33 6.13 11.97
CA VAL A 55 -4.08 6.17 13.24
C VAL A 55 -3.40 7.10 14.25
N ILE A 56 -2.10 6.95 14.47
CA ILE A 56 -1.38 7.75 15.48
C ILE A 56 -1.18 9.17 14.96
N GLY A 57 -0.50 9.36 13.83
CA GLY A 57 -0.18 10.69 13.32
C GLY A 57 -1.41 11.44 12.80
N GLY A 58 -2.23 10.76 11.99
CA GLY A 58 -3.43 11.35 11.42
C GLY A 58 -4.56 11.52 12.44
N GLY A 59 -4.88 10.46 13.20
CA GLY A 59 -5.95 10.48 14.20
C GLY A 59 -5.71 11.50 15.32
N LEU A 60 -4.50 11.56 15.89
CA LEU A 60 -4.17 12.58 16.90
C LEU A 60 -4.24 13.99 16.31
N GLY A 61 -3.76 14.17 15.09
CA GLY A 61 -3.83 15.46 14.40
C GLY A 61 -5.25 15.96 14.17
N VAL A 62 -6.18 15.08 13.76
CA VAL A 62 -7.61 15.40 13.66
C VAL A 62 -8.15 15.78 15.04
N GLY A 63 -7.83 15.00 16.08
CA GLY A 63 -8.23 15.29 17.46
C GLY A 63 -7.77 16.68 17.93
N TRP A 64 -6.50 17.02 17.71
CA TRP A 64 -5.96 18.35 18.04
C TRP A 64 -6.59 19.46 17.20
N THR A 65 -6.83 19.23 15.91
CA THR A 65 -7.48 20.20 15.03
C THR A 65 -8.85 20.59 15.58
N LEU A 66 -9.64 19.60 15.99
CA LEU A 66 -10.98 19.79 16.54
C LEU A 66 -10.96 20.41 17.95
N ALA A 67 -10.06 19.95 18.82
CA ALA A 67 -10.02 20.39 20.20
C ALA A 67 -9.40 21.78 20.40
N CYS A 68 -8.32 22.08 19.68
CA CYS A 68 -7.49 23.27 19.93
C CYS A 68 -6.96 23.97 18.67
N GLY A 69 -7.33 23.52 17.46
CA GLY A 69 -6.84 24.05 16.19
C GLY A 69 -6.90 25.58 16.03
N PRO A 70 -8.07 26.23 16.25
CA PRO A 70 -8.17 27.69 16.16
C PRO A 70 -7.23 28.43 17.12
N ARG A 71 -7.09 27.92 18.36
CA ARG A 71 -6.20 28.51 19.37
C ARG A 71 -4.74 28.35 19.00
N TRP A 72 -4.37 27.19 18.45
CA TRP A 72 -3.02 26.91 17.98
C TRP A 72 -2.61 27.85 16.85
N LEU A 73 -3.49 28.05 15.86
CA LEU A 73 -3.24 28.95 14.73
C LEU A 73 -3.09 30.41 15.18
N GLN A 74 -3.88 30.87 16.15
CA GLN A 74 -3.78 32.22 16.68
C GLN A 74 -2.51 32.45 17.51
N ARG A 75 -2.11 31.48 18.33
CA ARG A 75 -0.98 31.64 19.27
C ARG A 75 0.38 31.24 18.70
N SER A 76 0.43 30.28 17.78
CA SER A 76 1.67 29.75 17.21
C SER A 76 1.41 29.20 15.79
N PRO A 77 1.19 30.09 14.81
CA PRO A 77 0.73 29.70 13.47
C PRO A 77 1.70 28.75 12.75
N VAL A 78 3.01 29.03 12.80
CA VAL A 78 4.03 28.22 12.11
C VAL A 78 4.05 26.78 12.63
N MET A 79 4.09 26.60 13.96
CA MET A 79 4.11 25.27 14.56
C MET A 79 2.77 24.55 14.39
N ALA A 80 1.65 25.27 14.46
CA ALA A 80 0.34 24.70 14.19
C ALA A 80 0.27 24.14 12.76
N ILE A 81 0.67 24.92 11.76
CA ILE A 81 0.75 24.48 10.36
C ILE A 81 1.66 23.26 10.24
N GLY A 82 2.83 23.25 10.88
CA GLY A 82 3.74 22.10 10.86
C GLY A 82 3.09 20.82 11.39
N VAL A 83 2.46 20.88 12.56
CA VAL A 83 1.79 19.70 13.17
C VAL A 83 0.62 19.22 12.30
N LEU A 84 -0.21 20.14 11.81
CA LEU A 84 -1.35 19.83 10.94
C LEU A 84 -0.91 19.23 9.60
N THR A 85 0.19 19.74 9.04
CA THR A 85 0.76 19.21 7.80
C THR A 85 1.26 17.78 7.99
N MET A 86 1.96 17.49 9.10
CA MET A 86 2.39 16.12 9.42
C MET A 86 1.20 15.17 9.60
N ALA A 87 0.14 15.63 10.27
CA ALA A 87 -1.09 14.85 10.43
C ALA A 87 -1.75 14.53 9.09
N LEU A 88 -1.89 15.53 8.20
CA LEU A 88 -2.42 15.33 6.86
C LEU A 88 -1.55 14.41 6.02
N ALA A 89 -0.22 14.53 6.11
CA ALA A 89 0.70 13.62 5.44
C ALA A 89 0.54 12.17 5.93
N CYS A 90 0.34 11.97 7.24
CA CYS A 90 0.04 10.65 7.81
C CYS A 90 -1.29 10.09 7.30
N LEU A 91 -2.34 10.92 7.15
CA LEU A 91 -3.59 10.50 6.51
C LEU A 91 -3.42 10.20 5.02
N GLY A 92 -2.47 10.86 4.35
CA GLY A 92 -2.09 10.57 2.97
C GLY A 92 -1.69 9.11 2.74
N HIS A 93 -1.19 8.42 3.77
CA HIS A 93 -0.94 6.97 3.70
C HIS A 93 -2.20 6.18 3.35
N LEU A 94 -3.39 6.57 3.82
CA LEU A 94 -4.64 5.88 3.48
C LEU A 94 -4.98 5.96 1.99
N ALA A 95 -4.58 7.04 1.32
CA ALA A 95 -4.79 7.22 -0.11
C ALA A 95 -3.78 6.39 -0.95
N VAL A 96 -2.57 6.19 -0.43
CA VAL A 96 -1.49 5.48 -1.12
C VAL A 96 -1.53 3.98 -0.87
N MET A 97 -1.93 3.58 0.33
CA MET A 97 -1.92 2.19 0.82
C MET A 97 -2.55 1.19 -0.16
N PRO A 98 -3.69 1.45 -0.82
CA PRO A 98 -4.28 0.46 -1.71
C PRO A 98 -3.45 0.22 -2.98
N ARG A 99 -2.78 1.25 -3.49
CA ARG A 99 -1.88 1.11 -4.65
C ARG A 99 -0.61 0.37 -4.26
N TRP A 100 -0.10 0.66 -3.07
CA TRP A 100 1.10 0.00 -2.54
C TRP A 100 0.87 -1.49 -2.27
N GLU A 101 -0.27 -1.83 -1.67
CA GLU A 101 -0.69 -3.20 -1.40
C GLU A 101 -0.78 -4.05 -2.68
N VAL A 102 -1.37 -3.52 -3.75
CA VAL A 102 -1.45 -4.22 -5.05
C VAL A 102 -0.08 -4.37 -5.68
N LEU A 103 0.77 -3.33 -5.62
CA LEU A 103 2.13 -3.39 -6.16
C LEU A 103 2.94 -4.49 -5.48
N LEU A 104 2.81 -4.61 -4.16
CA LEU A 104 3.45 -5.68 -3.40
C LEU A 104 2.95 -7.06 -3.81
N ARG A 105 1.62 -7.26 -3.87
CA ARG A 105 1.03 -8.52 -4.30
C ARG A 105 1.41 -8.90 -5.73
N ALA A 106 1.45 -7.92 -6.64
CA ALA A 106 1.89 -8.13 -8.01
C ALA A 106 3.35 -8.57 -8.08
N ASN A 107 4.24 -7.88 -7.36
CA ASN A 107 5.66 -8.24 -7.33
C ASN A 107 5.91 -9.62 -6.74
N ALA A 108 5.22 -9.98 -5.65
CA ALA A 108 5.30 -11.31 -5.06
C ALA A 108 4.81 -12.39 -6.05
N ALA A 109 3.66 -12.17 -6.68
CA ALA A 109 3.10 -13.09 -7.67
C ALA A 109 4.00 -13.25 -8.91
N ILE A 110 4.62 -12.16 -9.38
CA ILE A 110 5.58 -12.20 -10.49
C ILE A 110 6.83 -12.99 -10.11
N ALA A 111 7.37 -12.76 -8.91
CA ALA A 111 8.56 -13.47 -8.44
C ALA A 111 8.30 -14.98 -8.37
N GLU A 112 7.19 -15.38 -7.75
CA GLU A 112 6.79 -16.79 -7.64
C GLU A 112 6.54 -17.43 -9.01
N ALA A 113 5.79 -16.76 -9.88
CA ALA A 113 5.51 -17.27 -11.23
C ALA A 113 6.76 -17.37 -12.11
N ARG A 114 7.69 -16.41 -12.00
CA ARG A 114 8.98 -16.46 -12.69
C ARG A 114 9.80 -17.66 -12.23
N THR A 115 9.94 -17.86 -10.92
CA THR A 115 10.65 -19.01 -10.37
C THR A 115 10.03 -20.31 -10.88
N TRP A 116 8.70 -20.42 -10.88
CA TRP A 116 8.01 -21.60 -11.39
C TRP A 116 8.30 -21.88 -12.88
N VAL A 117 8.30 -20.84 -13.74
CA VAL A 117 8.59 -20.99 -15.18
C VAL A 117 10.04 -21.42 -15.41
N LEU A 118 10.99 -20.82 -14.69
CA LEU A 118 12.42 -21.11 -14.86
C LEU A 118 12.81 -22.48 -14.28
N ASP A 119 12.18 -22.91 -13.19
CA ASP A 119 12.50 -24.16 -12.50
C ASP A 119 11.79 -25.39 -13.11
N ASN A 120 10.79 -25.19 -13.99
CA ASN A 120 10.06 -26.27 -14.68
C ASN A 120 10.19 -26.20 -16.21
N PRO A 121 11.41 -26.35 -16.79
CA PRO A 121 11.59 -26.31 -18.24
C PRO A 121 10.91 -27.47 -19.00
N GLU A 122 10.54 -28.57 -18.32
CA GLU A 122 10.01 -29.79 -18.94
C GLU A 122 8.55 -30.14 -18.57
N ASN A 123 7.74 -29.19 -18.08
CA ASN A 123 6.33 -29.45 -17.78
C ASN A 123 6.10 -30.67 -16.84
N ARG A 124 6.94 -30.80 -15.80
CA ARG A 124 6.63 -31.73 -14.70
C ARG A 124 5.26 -31.37 -14.13
N PRO A 125 4.48 -32.32 -13.59
CA PRO A 125 3.10 -32.12 -13.14
C PRO A 125 3.01 -31.32 -11.83
N SER A 126 3.73 -30.20 -11.75
CA SER A 126 3.57 -29.22 -10.70
C SER A 126 2.45 -28.27 -11.12
N LEU A 127 1.53 -28.02 -10.19
CA LEU A 127 0.46 -27.08 -10.43
C LEU A 127 1.03 -25.67 -10.57
N PRO A 128 0.47 -24.83 -11.46
CA PRO A 128 0.83 -23.42 -11.51
C PRO A 128 0.66 -22.75 -10.14
N PRO A 129 1.48 -21.72 -9.84
CA PRO A 129 1.41 -21.03 -8.57
C PRO A 129 0.08 -20.30 -8.40
N THR A 130 -0.20 -19.90 -7.16
CA THR A 130 -1.39 -19.11 -6.82
C THR A 130 -1.02 -17.66 -6.55
N TYR A 131 -1.92 -16.74 -6.88
CA TYR A 131 -1.79 -15.33 -6.54
C TYR A 131 -3.01 -14.86 -5.74
N ALA A 132 -2.82 -13.88 -4.87
CA ALA A 132 -3.91 -13.26 -4.14
C ALA A 132 -4.57 -12.18 -5.01
N SER A 133 -5.74 -12.46 -5.60
CA SER A 133 -6.49 -11.49 -6.39
C SER A 133 -6.98 -10.32 -5.55
N GLY A 134 -7.30 -10.58 -4.28
CA GLY A 134 -7.83 -9.60 -3.32
C GLY A 134 -9.13 -10.09 -2.67
N ASP A 135 -9.88 -10.93 -3.38
CA ASP A 135 -11.04 -11.66 -2.87
C ASP A 135 -10.68 -13.08 -2.42
N GLY A 136 -9.55 -13.60 -2.87
CA GLY A 136 -9.00 -14.87 -2.43
C GLY A 136 -7.77 -15.31 -3.23
N PRO A 137 -7.21 -16.48 -2.91
CA PRO A 137 -6.19 -17.10 -3.72
C PRO A 137 -6.81 -17.64 -5.02
N LEU A 138 -6.21 -17.30 -6.15
CA LEU A 138 -6.53 -17.83 -7.47
C LEU A 138 -5.28 -18.43 -8.11
N ARG A 139 -5.45 -19.36 -9.04
CA ARG A 139 -4.32 -19.97 -9.73
C ARG A 139 -4.00 -19.22 -11.02
N PHE A 140 -2.72 -19.11 -11.35
CA PHE A 140 -2.31 -18.73 -12.71
C PHE A 140 -2.84 -19.76 -13.72
N HIS A 141 -3.30 -19.27 -14.87
CA HIS A 141 -3.63 -20.13 -15.99
C HIS A 141 -2.40 -20.33 -16.86
N LEU A 142 -2.25 -21.56 -17.38
CA LEU A 142 -1.25 -21.87 -18.38
C LEU A 142 -1.63 -21.20 -19.71
N GLY A 143 -0.67 -20.51 -20.32
CA GLY A 143 -0.79 -20.05 -21.69
C GLY A 143 -0.49 -21.17 -22.70
N ASP A 144 -0.56 -20.83 -23.98
CA ASP A 144 -0.28 -21.78 -25.05
C ASP A 144 1.24 -22.02 -25.15
N GLN A 145 1.69 -23.13 -24.57
CA GLN A 145 3.10 -23.55 -24.59
C GLN A 145 3.49 -24.26 -25.90
N GLY A 146 2.58 -24.36 -26.88
CA GLY A 146 2.77 -25.15 -28.09
C GLY A 146 3.83 -24.64 -29.07
N ASN A 147 4.45 -23.48 -28.82
CA ASN A 147 5.55 -22.96 -29.61
C ASN A 147 6.78 -22.78 -28.71
N ASP A 148 7.92 -23.34 -29.12
CA ASP A 148 9.27 -23.09 -28.56
C ASP A 148 9.73 -21.61 -28.72
N ASN A 149 8.78 -20.69 -28.90
CA ASN A 149 9.03 -19.28 -29.00
C ASN A 149 9.21 -18.71 -27.58
N PRO A 150 10.35 -18.08 -27.25
CA PRO A 150 10.55 -17.43 -25.95
C PRO A 150 9.54 -16.31 -25.66
N GLN A 151 8.87 -15.79 -26.70
CA GLN A 151 7.79 -14.81 -26.54
C GLN A 151 6.42 -15.44 -26.26
N ALA A 152 6.29 -16.77 -26.29
CA ALA A 152 5.05 -17.46 -25.96
C ALA A 152 4.67 -17.22 -24.49
N ILE A 153 3.38 -17.15 -24.24
CA ILE A 153 2.84 -16.90 -22.89
C ILE A 153 2.88 -18.21 -22.12
N ALA A 154 3.62 -18.24 -21.03
CA ALA A 154 3.71 -19.40 -20.14
C ALA A 154 2.59 -19.39 -19.11
N LEU A 155 2.36 -18.24 -18.45
CA LEU A 155 1.35 -18.06 -17.42
C LEU A 155 0.62 -16.72 -17.56
N TYR A 156 -0.63 -16.67 -17.12
CA TYR A 156 -1.36 -15.41 -16.98
C TYR A 156 -2.38 -15.44 -15.83
N THR A 157 -2.76 -14.27 -15.34
CA THR A 157 -3.81 -14.13 -14.33
C THR A 157 -5.19 -14.09 -15.00
N PRO A 158 -6.08 -15.07 -14.79
CA PRO A 158 -7.41 -15.08 -15.39
C PRO A 158 -8.33 -13.98 -14.83
N GLN A 159 -8.09 -13.54 -13.60
CA GLN A 159 -8.79 -12.42 -12.96
C GLN A 159 -7.79 -11.34 -12.53
N ALA A 160 -8.24 -10.08 -12.50
CA ALA A 160 -7.40 -8.97 -12.07
C ALA A 160 -6.97 -9.13 -10.61
N LEU A 161 -5.82 -8.57 -10.28
CA LEU A 161 -5.55 -8.13 -8.92
C LEU A 161 -6.45 -6.93 -8.64
N THR A 162 -7.25 -7.01 -7.59
CA THR A 162 -8.18 -5.99 -7.14
C THR A 162 -7.55 -5.19 -6.00
N ARG A 163 -7.69 -3.86 -6.05
CA ARG A 163 -7.28 -2.97 -4.97
C ARG A 163 -8.48 -2.62 -4.09
N TRP A 164 -8.26 -2.39 -2.81
CA TRP A 164 -9.32 -1.85 -1.95
C TRP A 164 -9.62 -0.39 -2.30
N SER A 165 -10.87 0.01 -2.16
CA SER A 165 -11.32 1.40 -2.18
C SER A 165 -12.46 1.59 -1.17
N PRO A 166 -12.78 2.83 -0.79
CA PRO A 166 -13.94 3.11 0.06
C PRO A 166 -15.27 2.59 -0.51
N PHE A 167 -15.35 2.33 -1.81
CA PHE A 167 -16.55 1.85 -2.51
C PHE A 167 -16.49 0.34 -2.84
N GLY A 168 -15.54 -0.38 -2.26
CA GLY A 168 -15.33 -1.81 -2.50
C GLY A 168 -14.02 -2.10 -3.25
N ARG A 169 -13.84 -3.37 -3.62
CA ARG A 169 -12.70 -3.82 -4.42
C ARG A 169 -12.84 -3.37 -5.86
N VAL A 170 -11.74 -2.90 -6.46
CA VAL A 170 -11.70 -2.40 -7.85
C VAL A 170 -10.56 -3.08 -8.58
N ASP A 171 -10.80 -3.54 -9.80
CA ASP A 171 -9.76 -4.11 -10.66
C ASP A 171 -8.59 -3.13 -10.84
N SER A 172 -7.37 -3.66 -10.74
CA SER A 172 -6.16 -2.85 -10.80
C SER A 172 -5.21 -3.29 -11.90
N CYS A 173 -4.89 -4.58 -12.00
CA CYS A 173 -4.01 -5.08 -13.05
C CYS A 173 -4.14 -6.58 -13.29
N PHE A 174 -3.66 -7.01 -14.45
CA PHE A 174 -3.41 -8.39 -14.84
C PHE A 174 -1.90 -8.59 -15.01
N ILE A 175 -1.45 -9.84 -14.90
CA ILE A 175 -0.05 -10.22 -15.04
C ILE A 175 0.03 -11.32 -16.10
N VAL A 176 0.97 -11.17 -17.02
CA VAL A 176 1.34 -12.17 -18.03
C VAL A 176 2.82 -12.48 -17.87
N ILE A 177 3.17 -13.76 -17.85
CA ILE A 177 4.54 -14.27 -17.78
C ILE A 177 4.83 -15.06 -19.05
N ARG A 178 5.95 -14.76 -19.71
CA ARG A 178 6.38 -15.44 -20.93
C ARG A 178 7.32 -16.61 -20.62
N GLY A 179 7.57 -17.46 -21.61
CA GLY A 179 8.46 -18.62 -21.49
C GLY A 179 9.89 -18.28 -21.05
N ASP A 180 10.38 -17.09 -21.38
CA ASP A 180 11.69 -16.58 -20.93
C ASP A 180 11.70 -16.04 -19.48
N GLY A 181 10.55 -16.08 -18.77
CA GLY A 181 10.39 -15.55 -17.42
C GLY A 181 10.19 -14.02 -17.36
N SER A 182 10.10 -13.34 -18.51
CA SER A 182 9.72 -11.94 -18.58
C SER A 182 8.26 -11.76 -18.16
N ALA A 183 7.97 -10.67 -17.45
CA ALA A 183 6.66 -10.38 -16.89
C ALA A 183 6.13 -9.06 -17.45
N GLN A 184 4.86 -9.03 -17.80
CA GLN A 184 4.15 -7.86 -18.28
C GLN A 184 2.92 -7.59 -17.41
N VAL A 185 2.79 -6.36 -16.93
CA VAL A 185 1.64 -5.90 -16.13
C VAL A 185 0.69 -5.12 -17.03
N LEU A 186 -0.55 -5.57 -17.09
CA LEU A 186 -1.61 -5.02 -17.95
C LEU A 186 -2.68 -4.36 -17.10
N ARG A 187 -3.35 -3.33 -17.62
CA ARG A 187 -4.32 -2.56 -16.83
C ARG A 187 -5.76 -2.94 -17.11
N THR A 188 -6.05 -3.40 -18.32
CA THR A 188 -7.42 -3.71 -18.74
C THR A 188 -7.56 -5.16 -19.20
N VAL A 189 -8.80 -5.64 -19.17
CA VAL A 189 -9.17 -6.94 -19.74
C VAL A 189 -8.88 -6.97 -21.25
N ALA A 190 -9.13 -5.86 -21.95
CA ALA A 190 -8.85 -5.75 -23.37
C ALA A 190 -7.36 -5.90 -23.68
N ASP A 191 -6.47 -5.28 -22.89
CA ASP A 191 -5.02 -5.44 -23.07
C ASP A 191 -4.58 -6.90 -22.86
N ARG A 192 -5.15 -7.55 -21.83
CA ARG A 192 -4.89 -8.97 -21.56
C ARG A 192 -5.31 -9.83 -22.75
N ASP A 193 -6.53 -9.64 -23.24
CA ASP A 193 -7.07 -10.44 -24.32
C ASP A 193 -6.34 -10.19 -25.64
N ALA A 194 -5.91 -8.95 -25.91
CA ALA A 194 -5.07 -8.60 -27.05
C ALA A 194 -3.70 -9.31 -26.98
N VAL A 195 -3.04 -9.30 -25.82
CA VAL A 195 -1.77 -10.02 -25.62
C VAL A 195 -1.93 -11.51 -25.79
N LEU A 196 -3.00 -12.10 -25.23
CA LEU A 196 -3.30 -13.52 -25.38
C LEU A 196 -3.59 -13.90 -26.84
N ALA A 197 -4.16 -12.98 -27.63
CA ALA A 197 -4.37 -13.14 -29.06
C ALA A 197 -3.12 -12.86 -29.92
N GLY A 198 -1.96 -12.58 -29.29
CA GLY A 198 -0.70 -12.31 -29.99
C GLY A 198 -0.62 -10.91 -30.63
N GLN A 199 -1.50 -10.00 -30.24
CA GLN A 199 -1.49 -8.62 -30.74
C GLN A 199 -0.49 -7.76 -29.95
N PRO A 200 0.26 -6.86 -30.61
CA PRO A 200 1.13 -5.91 -29.92
C PRO A 200 0.29 -4.90 -29.13
N ILE A 201 0.69 -4.63 -27.88
CA ILE A 201 0.09 -3.54 -27.10
C ILE A 201 0.68 -2.23 -27.61
N VAL A 202 -0.18 -1.34 -28.10
CA VAL A 202 0.19 0.04 -28.37
C VAL A 202 0.15 0.80 -27.05
N PRO A 203 1.28 1.40 -26.59
CA PRO A 203 1.35 2.10 -25.31
C PRO A 203 0.54 3.39 -25.27
#